data_AF-A0A0D0EEL5-F1
#
_entry.id   AF-A0A0D0EEL5-F1
#
_cell.length_a   1.000
_cell.length_b   1.000
_cell.length_c   1.000
_cell.angle_alpha   90.00
_cell.angle_beta   90.00
_cell.angle_gamma   90.00
#
_symmetry.space_group_name_H-M   'P 1'
#
loop_
_entity.id
_entity.type
_entity.pdbx_description
1 polymer ?
#
loop_
_entity_poly.entity_id
_entity_poly.type
_entity_poly.pdbx_seq_one_letter_code
_entity_poly.pdbx_strand_id
1 'polypeptide(L)'
;MKKFLIIIFIVIFNSCNLYLDRGKSVRTNFLDFNYLDNFNEFIYKSKVNASADNEIYQSTNFSVNLPKKIINWKIASNEFYFEFDKKEIIYIKNEFNDESKTNNWHLQEINNHEIRNKLISYWNIRGYNEVLFDVSKKDRVSKIYTNGKTYILLYNIRQKNYEHYLDLIKSFKYLKN
;
A
#
# COMPACT_ATOMS: atom_id res chain seq x y z
N MET A 1 13.20 -21.82 -40.87
CA MET A 1 11.87 -21.41 -40.36
C MET A 1 11.49 -22.03 -39.00
N LYS A 2 11.82 -23.30 -38.68
CA LYS A 2 11.47 -23.94 -37.38
C LYS A 2 12.03 -23.25 -36.12
N LYS A 3 13.21 -22.61 -36.18
CA LYS A 3 13.81 -21.91 -35.02
C LYS A 3 13.10 -20.59 -34.64
N PHE A 4 12.40 -19.95 -35.58
CA PHE A 4 11.72 -18.67 -35.35
C PHE A 4 10.39 -18.83 -34.57
N LEU A 5 9.71 -19.98 -34.73
CA LEU A 5 8.47 -20.30 -34.03
C LEU A 5 8.67 -20.56 -32.53
N ILE A 6 9.83 -21.06 -32.12
CA ILE A 6 10.15 -21.33 -30.70
C ILE A 6 10.36 -20.02 -29.92
N ILE A 7 10.93 -19.00 -30.57
CA ILE A 7 11.13 -17.67 -29.95
C ILE A 7 9.78 -16.98 -29.69
N ILE A 8 8.83 -17.10 -30.61
CA ILE A 8 7.48 -16.51 -30.46
C ILE A 8 6.74 -17.16 -29.29
N PHE A 9 6.85 -18.49 -29.10
CA PHE A 9 6.19 -19.18 -27.98
C PHE A 9 6.74 -18.78 -26.60
N ILE A 10 8.04 -18.50 -26.48
CA ILE A 10 8.66 -18.04 -25.22
C ILE A 10 8.25 -16.60 -24.87
N VAL A 11 7.94 -15.77 -25.88
CA VAL A 11 7.48 -14.37 -25.68
C VAL A 11 6.03 -14.32 -25.18
N ILE A 12 5.17 -15.28 -25.57
CA ILE A 12 3.74 -15.25 -25.23
C ILE A 12 3.48 -15.65 -23.76
N PHE A 13 4.33 -16.48 -23.15
CA PHE A 13 4.17 -16.87 -21.73
C PHE A 13 4.63 -15.81 -20.72
N ASN A 14 5.21 -14.69 -21.17
CA ASN A 14 5.78 -13.68 -20.27
C ASN A 14 4.88 -12.47 -19.93
N SER A 15 3.66 -12.35 -20.47
CA SER A 15 2.95 -11.05 -20.40
C SER A 15 1.59 -10.98 -19.71
N CYS A 16 1.05 -12.07 -19.15
CA CYS A 16 -0.16 -11.99 -18.33
C CYS A 16 0.17 -12.01 -16.83
N ASN A 17 0.82 -10.96 -16.34
CA ASN A 17 0.66 -10.62 -14.92
C ASN A 17 -0.82 -10.27 -14.71
N LEU A 18 -1.54 -11.10 -13.94
CA LEU A 18 -2.92 -10.84 -13.56
C LEU A 18 -2.91 -9.77 -12.47
N TYR A 19 -3.13 -8.52 -12.87
CA TYR A 19 -3.33 -7.43 -11.91
C TYR A 19 -4.79 -7.36 -11.48
N LEU A 20 -5.03 -7.27 -10.17
CA LEU A 20 -6.37 -7.26 -9.58
C LEU A 20 -7.18 -6.05 -10.04
N ASP A 21 -6.50 -4.92 -10.24
CA ASP A 21 -7.07 -3.62 -10.57
C ASP A 21 -7.37 -3.42 -12.07
N ARG A 22 -7.45 -4.52 -12.83
CA ARG A 22 -8.09 -4.62 -14.15
C ARG A 22 -9.50 -5.22 -14.07
N GLY A 23 -9.88 -5.75 -12.90
CA GLY A 23 -11.18 -6.34 -12.67
C GLY A 23 -12.26 -5.31 -12.32
N LYS A 24 -13.33 -5.78 -11.69
CA LYS A 24 -14.40 -4.91 -11.17
C LYS A 24 -13.95 -4.29 -9.84
N SER A 25 -14.29 -3.02 -9.64
CA SER A 25 -14.15 -2.34 -8.35
C SER A 25 -14.80 -3.14 -7.23
N VAL A 26 -14.19 -3.08 -6.04
CA VAL A 26 -14.68 -3.77 -4.84
C VAL A 26 -15.50 -2.80 -4.03
N ARG A 27 -16.71 -3.18 -3.63
CA ARG A 27 -17.56 -2.35 -2.79
C ARG A 27 -18.17 -3.19 -1.67
N THR A 28 -17.97 -2.74 -0.45
CA THR A 28 -18.49 -3.36 0.76
C THR A 28 -19.01 -2.29 1.69
N ASN A 29 -19.58 -2.69 2.83
CA ASN A 29 -20.06 -1.72 3.79
C ASN A 29 -18.93 -0.97 4.54
N PHE A 30 -17.69 -1.47 4.52
CA PHE A 30 -16.55 -0.92 5.27
C PHE A 30 -15.39 -0.48 4.36
N LEU A 31 -15.55 -0.64 3.04
CA LEU A 31 -14.51 -0.37 2.06
C LEU A 31 -15.12 -0.12 0.68
N ASP A 32 -14.67 0.92 -0.01
CA ASP A 32 -14.75 1.02 -1.47
C ASP A 32 -13.33 1.00 -2.05
N PHE A 33 -13.10 0.16 -3.07
CA PHE A 33 -11.86 0.12 -3.82
C PHE A 33 -12.17 0.29 -5.30
N ASN A 34 -12.04 1.52 -5.78
CA ASN A 34 -12.38 1.91 -7.15
C ASN A 34 -11.16 1.75 -8.05
N TYR A 35 -11.27 0.89 -9.06
CA TYR A 35 -10.22 0.69 -10.05
C TYR A 35 -10.43 1.63 -11.24
N LEU A 36 -9.80 2.81 -11.20
CA LEU A 36 -9.90 3.83 -12.26
C LEU A 36 -8.80 3.63 -13.31
N ASP A 37 -8.85 4.38 -14.41
CA ASP A 37 -7.92 4.20 -15.53
C ASP A 37 -6.47 4.54 -15.17
N ASN A 38 -6.27 5.65 -14.44
CA ASN A 38 -4.95 6.22 -14.17
C ASN A 38 -4.39 5.86 -12.78
N PHE A 39 -5.26 5.60 -11.82
CA PHE A 39 -4.92 5.25 -10.44
C PHE A 39 -6.04 4.41 -9.84
N ASN A 40 -5.83 3.87 -8.65
CA ASN A 40 -6.90 3.24 -7.88
C ASN A 40 -7.25 4.15 -6.70
N GLU A 41 -8.54 4.28 -6.39
CA GLU A 41 -8.98 5.01 -5.20
C GLU A 41 -9.39 4.00 -4.12
N PHE A 42 -8.76 4.08 -2.96
CA PHE A 42 -9.07 3.23 -1.82
C PHE A 42 -9.75 4.09 -0.75
N ILE A 43 -10.94 3.68 -0.32
CA ILE A 43 -11.75 4.37 0.69
C ILE A 43 -12.07 3.39 1.82
N TYR A 44 -11.47 3.60 2.98
CA TYR A 44 -11.78 2.83 4.18
C TYR A 44 -12.87 3.53 5.01
N LYS A 45 -13.90 2.75 5.34
CA LYS A 45 -15.07 3.18 6.14
C LYS A 45 -15.11 2.33 7.40
N SER A 46 -14.30 2.71 8.39
CA SER A 46 -14.29 2.03 9.67
C SER A 46 -15.69 2.02 10.28
N LYS A 47 -16.10 0.88 10.82
CA LYS A 47 -17.41 0.69 11.48
C LYS A 47 -17.31 0.47 12.98
N VAL A 48 -16.09 0.40 13.51
CA VAL A 48 -15.84 0.03 14.90
C VAL A 48 -15.38 1.28 15.62
N ASN A 49 -16.26 1.80 16.48
CA ASN A 49 -15.88 2.72 17.54
C ASN A 49 -15.25 1.88 18.66
N ALA A 50 -14.13 2.33 19.20
CA ALA A 50 -13.58 1.75 20.42
C ALA A 50 -13.94 2.66 21.59
N SER A 51 -14.37 2.08 22.71
CA SER A 51 -14.60 2.81 23.95
C SER A 51 -13.75 2.21 25.05
N ALA A 52 -12.98 3.03 25.74
CA ALA A 52 -12.28 2.64 26.98
C ALA A 52 -12.64 3.66 28.06
N ASP A 53 -13.06 3.18 29.23
CA ASP A 53 -13.63 3.98 30.31
C ASP A 53 -14.74 4.93 29.82
N ASN A 54 -14.44 6.24 29.70
CA ASN A 54 -15.36 7.27 29.23
C ASN A 54 -14.94 7.89 27.87
N GLU A 55 -13.88 7.39 27.25
CA GLU A 55 -13.36 7.90 25.98
C GLU A 55 -13.89 7.07 24.80
N ILE A 56 -14.48 7.75 23.82
CA ILE A 56 -14.91 7.16 22.55
C ILE A 56 -13.85 7.48 21.50
N TYR A 57 -13.05 6.48 21.16
CA TYR A 57 -12.15 6.53 20.02
C TYR A 57 -12.95 6.36 18.73
N GLN A 58 -13.04 7.44 17.96
CA GLN A 58 -13.80 7.44 16.72
C GLN A 58 -13.13 6.59 15.64
N SER A 59 -13.97 5.90 14.88
CA SER A 59 -13.60 5.12 13.71
C SER A 59 -12.92 6.01 12.65
N THR A 60 -11.64 5.79 12.33
CA THR A 60 -10.95 6.62 11.34
C THR A 60 -11.31 6.22 9.91
N ASN A 61 -12.10 7.05 9.22
CA ASN A 61 -12.37 6.94 7.79
C ASN A 61 -11.32 7.70 7.00
N PHE A 62 -10.85 7.12 5.89
CA PHE A 62 -9.90 7.79 5.01
C PHE A 62 -10.06 7.36 3.56
N SER A 63 -9.55 8.19 2.66
CA SER A 63 -9.34 7.84 1.26
C SER A 63 -7.90 8.12 0.84
N VAL A 64 -7.38 7.32 -0.08
CA VAL A 64 -6.05 7.53 -0.67
C VAL A 64 -6.02 6.97 -2.09
N ASN A 65 -5.30 7.66 -2.98
CA ASN A 65 -5.01 7.18 -4.31
C ASN A 65 -3.79 6.27 -4.28
N LEU A 66 -3.86 5.18 -5.04
CA LEU A 66 -2.84 4.16 -5.14
C LEU A 66 -2.44 3.98 -6.61
N PRO A 67 -1.18 3.60 -6.88
CA PRO A 67 -0.74 3.25 -8.23
C PRO A 67 -1.56 2.12 -8.84
N LYS A 68 -1.50 2.00 -10.17
CA LYS A 68 -2.02 0.84 -10.89
C LYS A 68 -1.11 -0.39 -10.73
N LYS A 69 -1.58 -1.55 -11.21
CA LYS A 69 -0.87 -2.84 -11.26
C LYS A 69 -0.73 -3.49 -9.89
N ILE A 70 -1.83 -3.50 -9.13
CA ILE A 70 -1.90 -4.16 -7.83
C ILE A 70 -1.91 -5.67 -8.07
N ILE A 71 -0.95 -6.37 -7.48
CA ILE A 71 -0.86 -7.82 -7.50
C ILE A 71 -1.61 -8.42 -6.32
N ASN A 72 -1.57 -7.74 -5.17
CA ASN A 72 -2.25 -8.19 -3.97
C ASN A 72 -2.57 -7.01 -3.06
N TRP A 73 -3.63 -7.14 -2.27
CA TRP A 73 -3.90 -6.21 -1.17
C TRP A 73 -4.51 -6.96 0.01
N LYS A 74 -4.25 -6.47 1.22
CA LYS A 74 -4.76 -7.07 2.47
C LYS A 74 -5.07 -5.97 3.47
N ILE A 75 -6.15 -6.18 4.21
CA ILE A 75 -6.52 -5.37 5.38
C ILE A 75 -6.47 -6.28 6.60
N ALA A 76 -5.83 -5.81 7.67
CA ALA A 76 -5.82 -6.46 8.97
C ALA A 76 -5.95 -5.38 10.05
N SER A 77 -7.13 -5.29 10.68
CA SER A 77 -7.45 -4.22 11.64
C SER A 77 -7.24 -2.82 11.03
N ASN A 78 -6.23 -2.07 11.49
CA ASN A 78 -5.88 -0.74 11.02
C ASN A 78 -4.63 -0.72 10.13
N GLU A 79 -4.22 -1.89 9.64
CA GLU A 79 -3.09 -2.08 8.74
C GLU A 79 -3.57 -2.45 7.33
N PHE A 80 -3.08 -1.71 6.35
CA PHE A 80 -3.46 -1.84 4.95
C PHE A 80 -2.20 -2.08 4.12
N TYR A 81 -2.18 -3.16 3.36
CA TYR A 81 -1.04 -3.57 2.54
C TYR A 81 -1.47 -3.59 1.08
N PHE A 82 -0.71 -2.93 0.22
CA PHE A 82 -0.88 -2.94 -1.23
C PHE A 82 0.44 -3.34 -1.88
N GLU A 83 0.45 -4.46 -2.58
CA GLU A 83 1.63 -5.03 -3.20
C GLU A 83 1.57 -4.91 -4.72
N PHE A 84 2.71 -4.49 -5.29
CA PHE A 84 2.93 -4.29 -6.71
C PHE A 84 4.12 -5.14 -7.20
N ASP A 85 4.39 -5.07 -8.50
CA ASP A 85 5.50 -5.79 -9.14
C ASP A 85 6.82 -5.64 -8.40
N LYS A 86 7.62 -6.71 -8.41
CA LYS A 86 8.96 -6.74 -7.80
C LYS A 86 8.95 -6.37 -6.31
N LYS A 87 7.84 -6.68 -5.61
CA LYS A 87 7.68 -6.50 -4.15
C LYS A 87 7.83 -5.02 -3.74
N GLU A 88 7.35 -4.12 -4.59
CA GLU A 88 7.06 -2.73 -4.19
C GLU A 88 5.81 -2.78 -3.31
N ILE A 89 5.85 -2.21 -2.12
CA ILE A 89 4.74 -2.29 -1.16
C ILE A 89 4.40 -0.88 -0.67
N ILE A 90 3.11 -0.57 -0.65
CA ILE A 90 2.56 0.55 0.09
C ILE A 90 1.88 -0.03 1.34
N TYR A 91 2.36 0.36 2.50
CA TYR A 91 1.75 0.01 3.79
C TYR A 91 1.19 1.25 4.44
N ILE A 92 -0.05 1.18 4.91
CA ILE A 92 -0.69 2.25 5.67
C ILE A 92 -1.04 1.68 7.03
N LYS A 93 -0.65 2.38 8.09
CA LYS A 93 -1.16 2.17 9.44
C LYS A 93 -1.74 3.47 9.95
N ASN A 94 -2.97 3.40 10.42
CA ASN A 94 -3.69 4.55 10.93
C ASN A 94 -4.03 4.32 12.40
N GLU A 95 -3.62 5.22 13.27
CA GLU A 95 -3.99 5.18 14.68
C GLU A 95 -5.39 5.77 14.91
N PHE A 96 -6.01 5.42 16.04
CA PHE A 96 -7.32 5.95 16.40
C PHE A 96 -7.26 7.47 16.58
N ASN A 97 -8.29 8.16 16.11
CA ASN A 97 -8.26 9.61 16.01
C ASN A 97 -8.85 10.24 17.28
N ASP A 98 -8.01 10.74 18.17
CA ASP A 98 -8.40 11.83 19.08
C ASP A 98 -8.39 13.14 18.29
N GLU A 99 -9.32 14.05 18.55
CA GLU A 99 -9.79 15.15 17.67
C GLU A 99 -8.74 16.18 17.18
N SER A 100 -7.45 16.02 17.48
CA SER A 100 -6.36 16.88 16.98
C SER A 100 -5.97 16.54 15.53
N LYS A 101 -6.50 17.31 14.57
CA LYS A 101 -6.06 17.24 13.16
C LYS A 101 -4.62 17.76 13.01
N THR A 102 -3.62 16.89 13.14
CA THR A 102 -2.26 17.22 12.73
C THR A 102 -2.17 17.04 11.21
N ASN A 103 -2.21 18.16 10.47
CA ASN A 103 -2.05 18.19 9.01
C ASN A 103 -0.57 18.34 8.59
N ASN A 104 0.37 18.17 9.51
CA ASN A 104 1.79 18.37 9.26
C ASN A 104 2.44 17.10 8.70
N TRP A 105 2.07 16.79 7.45
CA TRP A 105 2.67 15.68 6.74
C TRP A 105 4.12 15.97 6.36
N HIS A 106 5.00 15.00 6.60
CA HIS A 106 6.40 15.08 6.24
C HIS A 106 6.93 13.71 5.83
N LEU A 107 8.05 13.74 5.11
CA LEU A 107 8.81 12.54 4.75
C LEU A 107 9.85 12.24 5.81
N GLN A 108 10.03 10.96 6.11
CA GLN A 108 11.01 10.45 7.05
C GLN A 108 11.77 9.28 6.42
N GLU A 109 13.08 9.21 6.64
CA GLU A 109 13.86 8.01 6.36
C GLU A 109 13.45 6.88 7.31
N ILE A 110 13.55 5.63 6.86
CA ILE A 110 13.19 4.45 7.64
C ILE A 110 14.33 3.44 7.59
N ASN A 111 14.61 2.78 8.71
CA ASN A 111 15.63 1.74 8.78
C ASN A 111 15.04 0.32 8.62
N ASN A 112 15.92 -0.66 8.40
CA ASN A 112 15.52 -2.04 8.15
C ASN A 112 14.75 -2.69 9.31
N HIS A 113 15.08 -2.32 10.55
CA HIS A 113 14.39 -2.84 11.73
C HIS A 113 12.94 -2.33 11.80
N GLU A 114 12.73 -1.05 11.52
CA GLU A 114 11.38 -0.45 11.46
C GLU A 114 10.55 -1.02 10.30
N ILE A 115 11.16 -1.21 9.13
CA ILE A 115 10.52 -1.89 7.98
C ILE A 115 10.06 -3.29 8.40
N ARG A 116 10.96 -4.08 9.00
CA ARG A 116 10.67 -5.45 9.44
C ARG A 116 9.49 -5.46 10.40
N ASN A 117 9.49 -4.58 11.40
CA ASN A 117 8.39 -4.52 12.39
C ASN A 117 7.03 -4.21 11.75
N LYS A 118 6.99 -3.42 10.68
CA LYS A 118 5.75 -3.07 9.97
C LYS A 118 5.29 -4.15 8.98
N LEU A 119 6.22 -4.90 8.39
CA LEU A 119 5.92 -5.81 7.27
C LEU A 119 6.02 -7.31 7.61
N ILE A 120 6.60 -7.70 8.75
CA ILE A 120 6.85 -9.11 9.10
C ILE A 120 5.58 -9.96 9.08
N SER A 121 4.47 -9.45 9.62
CA SER A 121 3.17 -10.13 9.58
C SER A 121 2.75 -10.42 8.15
N TYR A 122 2.79 -9.39 7.30
CA TYR A 122 2.45 -9.52 5.88
C TYR A 122 3.40 -10.47 5.14
N TRP A 123 4.71 -10.36 5.34
CA TRP A 123 5.71 -11.22 4.70
C TRP A 123 5.55 -12.69 5.09
N ASN A 124 5.27 -12.98 6.35
CA ASN A 124 5.01 -14.35 6.81
C ASN A 124 3.80 -14.95 6.09
N ILE A 125 2.72 -14.18 5.93
CA ILE A 125 1.53 -14.60 5.19
C ILE A 125 1.82 -14.85 3.70
N ARG A 126 2.73 -14.06 3.12
CA ARG A 126 3.15 -14.21 1.71
C ARG A 126 4.23 -15.27 1.51
N GLY A 127 4.77 -15.85 2.58
CA GLY A 127 5.90 -16.79 2.52
C GLY A 127 7.19 -16.13 2.01
N TYR A 128 7.38 -14.84 2.28
CA TYR A 128 8.57 -14.11 1.84
C TYR A 128 9.74 -14.36 2.79
N ASN A 129 10.86 -14.81 2.23
CA ASN A 129 12.07 -15.05 3.01
C ASN A 129 12.86 -13.74 3.18
N GLU A 130 13.06 -13.33 4.45
CA GLU A 130 13.53 -12.00 4.82
C GLU A 130 14.98 -11.70 4.40
N VAL A 131 15.78 -12.75 4.24
CA VAL A 131 17.22 -12.70 3.91
C VAL A 131 17.50 -12.02 2.55
N LEU A 132 16.49 -11.84 1.71
CA LEU A 132 16.63 -11.32 0.34
C LEU A 132 16.28 -9.84 0.18
N PHE A 133 15.91 -9.16 1.26
CA PHE A 133 15.44 -7.78 1.23
C PHE A 133 16.52 -6.81 1.70
N ASP A 134 17.69 -6.93 1.08
CA ASP A 134 18.71 -5.92 1.24
C ASP A 134 18.20 -4.61 0.62
N VAL A 135 17.92 -3.64 1.49
CA VAL A 135 17.47 -2.29 1.15
C VAL A 135 18.61 -1.51 0.47
N SER A 136 19.81 -2.11 0.38
CA SER A 136 20.99 -1.61 -0.34
C SER A 136 20.93 -1.72 -1.87
N LYS A 137 19.82 -2.19 -2.47
CA LYS A 137 19.68 -2.19 -3.93
C LYS A 137 19.75 -0.74 -4.43
N LYS A 138 20.81 -0.42 -5.19
CA LYS A 138 21.18 0.93 -5.68
C LYS A 138 20.05 1.79 -6.29
N ASP A 139 18.94 1.17 -6.71
CA ASP A 139 17.83 1.86 -7.38
C ASP A 139 16.48 1.71 -6.64
N ARG A 140 16.52 1.47 -5.33
CA ARG A 140 15.33 1.27 -4.49
C ARG A 140 15.29 2.29 -3.36
N VAL A 141 14.09 2.77 -3.07
CA VAL A 141 13.82 3.74 -2.01
C VAL A 141 12.78 3.15 -1.07
N SER A 142 13.03 3.31 0.23
CA SER A 142 12.02 3.09 1.25
C SER A 142 11.91 4.34 2.12
N LYS A 143 10.71 4.91 2.24
CA LYS A 143 10.45 6.13 3.04
C LYS A 143 9.08 6.07 3.70
N ILE A 144 8.95 6.78 4.81
CA ILE A 144 7.65 7.01 5.45
C ILE A 144 7.16 8.40 5.07
N TYR A 145 5.87 8.50 4.74
CA TYR A 145 5.10 9.74 4.72
C TYR A 145 4.12 9.71 5.89
N THR A 146 4.20 10.68 6.80
CA THR A 146 3.44 10.65 8.06
C THR A 146 3.07 12.04 8.57
N ASN A 147 1.97 12.11 9.31
CA ASN A 147 1.56 13.27 10.12
C ASN A 147 1.60 12.98 11.64
N GLY A 148 2.33 11.93 12.06
CA GLY A 148 2.42 11.46 13.44
C GLY A 148 1.32 10.48 13.86
N LYS A 149 0.16 10.46 13.20
CA LYS A 149 -0.97 9.55 13.50
C LYS A 149 -1.16 8.46 12.44
N THR A 150 -1.04 8.86 11.18
CA THR A 150 -1.02 7.92 10.06
C THR A 150 0.42 7.77 9.57
N TYR A 151 0.82 6.53 9.35
CA TYR A 151 2.10 6.16 8.75
C TYR A 151 1.84 5.50 7.40
N ILE A 152 2.41 6.08 6.35
CA ILE A 152 2.39 5.48 5.01
C ILE A 152 3.83 5.13 4.63
N LEU A 153 4.16 3.84 4.65
CA LEU A 153 5.44 3.32 4.21
C LEU A 153 5.37 3.02 2.71
N LEU A 154 6.22 3.71 1.96
CA LEU A 154 6.60 3.36 0.60
C LEU A 154 7.82 2.44 0.71
N TYR A 155 7.67 1.14 0.51
CA TYR A 155 8.74 0.15 0.71
C TYR A 155 9.25 -0.42 -0.62
N ASN A 156 10.58 -0.44 -0.77
CA ASN A 156 11.29 -1.05 -1.90
C ASN A 156 10.81 -0.52 -3.27
N ILE A 157 10.39 0.75 -3.31
CA ILE A 157 9.92 1.40 -4.53
C ILE A 157 11.11 1.66 -5.45
N ARG A 158 11.01 1.31 -6.73
CA ARG A 158 12.03 1.70 -7.72
C ARG A 158 12.15 3.21 -7.77
N GLN A 159 13.39 3.72 -7.82
CA GLN A 159 13.65 5.17 -7.90
C GLN A 159 12.79 5.86 -8.96
N LYS A 160 12.66 5.26 -10.16
CA LYS A 160 11.85 5.81 -11.26
C LYS A 160 10.34 5.90 -11.00
N ASN A 161 9.81 5.12 -10.05
CA ASN A 161 8.41 5.09 -9.69
C ASN A 161 8.11 5.96 -8.46
N TYR A 162 9.15 6.34 -7.70
CA TYR A 162 9.02 6.91 -6.36
C TYR A 162 8.19 8.19 -6.35
N GLU A 163 8.52 9.17 -7.19
CA GLU A 163 7.78 10.44 -7.23
C GLU A 163 6.30 10.24 -7.57
N HIS A 164 6.00 9.40 -8.57
CA HIS A 164 4.62 9.08 -8.94
C HIS A 164 3.85 8.41 -7.80
N TYR A 165 4.49 7.47 -7.09
CA TYR A 165 3.86 6.78 -5.95
C TYR A 165 3.61 7.77 -4.82
N LEU A 166 4.58 8.63 -4.51
CA LEU A 166 4.47 9.64 -3.47
C LEU A 166 3.36 10.66 -3.79
N ASP A 167 3.24 11.13 -5.03
CA ASP A 167 2.21 12.08 -5.42
C ASP A 167 0.80 11.53 -5.28
N LEU A 168 0.61 10.24 -5.60
CA LEU A 168 -0.66 9.56 -5.34
C LEU A 168 -0.92 9.43 -3.84
N ILE A 169 0.10 9.07 -3.04
CA ILE A 169 -0.04 8.94 -1.60
C ILE A 169 -0.35 10.27 -0.89
N LYS A 170 0.14 11.40 -1.39
CA LYS A 170 -0.20 12.74 -0.88
C LYS A 170 -1.69 13.09 -0.99
N SER A 171 -2.47 12.33 -1.76
CA SER A 171 -3.94 12.46 -1.79
C SER A 171 -4.63 11.92 -0.52
N PHE A 172 -3.88 11.30 0.40
CA PHE A 172 -4.43 10.79 1.64
C PHE A 172 -5.20 11.88 2.38
N LYS A 173 -6.46 11.58 2.70
CA LYS A 173 -7.31 12.48 3.49
C LYS A 173 -8.20 11.67 4.41
N TYR A 174 -8.33 12.15 5.64
CA TYR A 174 -9.39 11.69 6.53
C TYR A 174 -10.74 12.13 5.98
N LEU A 175 -11.72 11.23 6.03
CA LEU A 175 -13.10 11.52 5.66
C LEU A 175 -13.89 11.86 6.92
N LYS A 176 -14.77 12.85 6.82
CA LYS A 176 -15.74 13.10 7.89
C LYS A 176 -16.78 11.97 7.88
N ASN A 177 -17.16 11.51 9.06
CA ASN A 177 -18.34 10.68 9.25
C ASN A 177 -19.61 11.45 8.86
#